data_AF-A0A923TGH1-F1
#
_entry.id   AF-A0A923TGH1-F1
#
_cell.length_a   1.000
_cell.length_b   1.000
_cell.length_c   1.000
_cell.angle_alpha   90.00
_cell.angle_beta   90.00
_cell.angle_gamma   90.00
#
_symmetry.space_group_name_H-M   'P 1'
#
loop_
_entity.id
_entity.type
_entity.pdbx_description
1 polymer ?
#
loop_
_entity_poly.entity_id
_entity_poly.type
_entity_poly.pdbx_seq_one_letter_code
_entity_poly.pdbx_strand_id
1 'polypeptide(L)'
;MVAGLPNRTIIDEVQRAPRMLRAIKLVVDRDRRSGKFLLTGSANRLLLSQRGDSRAGRREIVALEPLTEAGKVRTAGARGGGCGED
;
A
#
# COMPACT_ATOMS: atom_id res chain seq x y z
N MET A 1 2.78 11.78 -14.13
CA MET A 1 3.66 10.67 -14.57
C MET A 1 4.14 9.89 -13.34
N VAL A 2 4.19 8.55 -13.37
CA VAL A 2 4.71 7.72 -12.25
C VAL A 2 6.20 7.99 -11.98
N ALA A 3 6.96 8.41 -12.98
CA ALA A 3 8.39 8.68 -12.87
C ALA A 3 8.73 9.90 -12.00
N GLY A 4 7.81 10.84 -11.81
CA GLY A 4 8.01 12.04 -10.99
C GLY A 4 7.59 11.87 -9.53
N LEU A 5 7.22 10.66 -9.10
CA LEU A 5 6.79 10.40 -7.74
C LEU A 5 8.00 10.35 -6.78
N PRO A 6 7.81 10.72 -5.50
CA PRO A 6 8.86 10.64 -4.50
C PRO A 6 9.47 9.24 -4.36
N ASN A 7 10.68 9.20 -3.81
CA ASN A 7 11.43 7.95 -3.59
C ASN A 7 10.74 6.93 -2.68
N ARG A 8 9.70 7.34 -1.95
CA ARG A 8 8.81 6.45 -1.18
C ARG A 8 7.38 6.89 -1.48
N THR A 9 6.63 6.02 -2.13
CA THR A 9 5.24 6.31 -2.51
C THR A 9 4.36 5.14 -2.12
N ILE A 10 3.27 5.42 -1.41
CA ILE A 10 2.21 4.46 -1.13
C ILE A 10 1.13 4.63 -2.20
N ILE A 11 0.71 3.52 -2.80
CA ILE A 11 -0.37 3.49 -3.78
C ILE A 11 -1.46 2.60 -3.20
N ASP A 12 -2.56 3.23 -2.81
CA ASP A 12 -3.68 2.54 -2.21
C ASP A 12 -4.59 1.91 -3.27
N GLU A 13 -5.18 0.76 -2.97
CA GLU A 13 -6.21 0.13 -3.80
C GLU A 13 -5.78 -0.05 -5.27
N VAL A 14 -4.57 -0.57 -5.50
CA VAL A 14 -3.94 -0.63 -6.83
C VAL A 14 -4.79 -1.38 -7.87
N GLN A 15 -5.67 -2.28 -7.44
CA GLN A 15 -6.64 -2.96 -8.28
C GLN A 15 -7.64 -2.02 -8.98
N ARG A 16 -7.85 -0.80 -8.46
CA ARG A 16 -8.68 0.24 -9.11
C ARG A 16 -8.02 0.84 -10.35
N ALA A 17 -6.70 0.70 -10.49
CA ALA A 17 -5.94 1.24 -11.62
C ALA A 17 -4.95 0.20 -12.20
N PRO A 18 -5.41 -0.92 -12.80
CA PRO A 18 -4.54 -1.98 -13.29
C PRO A 18 -3.50 -1.51 -14.32
N ARG A 19 -3.87 -0.54 -15.18
CA ARG A 19 -2.98 0.09 -16.18
C ARG A 19 -1.73 0.72 -15.55
N MET A 20 -1.80 1.15 -14.29
CA MET A 20 -0.69 1.77 -13.57
C MET A 20 0.40 0.76 -13.20
N LEU A 21 0.07 -0.54 -13.07
CA LEU A 21 1.03 -1.59 -12.75
C LEU A 21 2.18 -1.67 -13.78
N ARG A 22 1.87 -1.43 -15.06
CA ARG A 22 2.85 -1.38 -16.15
C ARG A 22 3.79 -0.18 -16.01
N ALA A 23 3.25 1.01 -15.72
CA ALA A 23 4.05 2.21 -15.51
C ALA A 23 4.98 2.08 -14.28
N ILE A 24 4.47 1.50 -13.19
CA ILE A 24 5.27 1.21 -11.99
C ILE A 24 6.40 0.23 -12.33
N LYS A 25 6.13 -0.82 -13.11
CA LYS A 25 7.17 -1.77 -13.56
C LYS A 25 8.28 -1.06 -14.31
N LEU A 26 7.94 -0.18 -15.28
CA LEU A 26 8.93 0.59 -16.03
C LEU A 26 9.81 1.47 -15.13
N VAL A 27 9.23 2.11 -14.11
CA VAL A 27 10.00 2.97 -13.19
C VAL A 27 10.91 2.13 -12.27
N VAL A 28 10.43 1.01 -11.75
CA VAL A 28 11.22 0.10 -10.89
C VAL A 28 12.33 -0.60 -11.69
N ASP A 29 12.09 -0.90 -12.97
CA ASP A 29 13.10 -1.52 -13.83
C ASP A 29 14.27 -0.54 -14.11
N ARG A 30 14.02 0.77 -14.16
CA ARG A 30 15.05 1.83 -14.32
C ARG A 30 15.77 2.18 -13.02
N ASP A 31 15.05 2.17 -11.89
CA ASP A 31 15.56 2.55 -10.58
C ASP A 31 15.14 1.50 -9.55
N ARG A 32 16.10 0.64 -9.22
CA ARG A 32 15.88 -0.62 -8.51
C ARG A 32 15.98 -0.51 -6.99
N ARG A 33 15.91 0.72 -6.45
CA ARG A 33 15.98 0.94 -5.01
C ARG A 33 14.82 0.23 -4.29
N SER A 34 15.14 -0.54 -3.27
CA SER A 34 14.18 -1.23 -2.42
C SER A 34 13.24 -0.26 -1.73
N GLY A 35 11.97 -0.63 -1.58
CA GLY A 35 10.98 0.16 -0.86
C GLY A 35 10.49 1.43 -1.58
N LYS A 36 10.77 1.59 -2.88
CA LYS A 36 10.32 2.76 -3.65
C LYS A 36 8.80 2.91 -3.71
N PHE A 37 8.11 1.78 -3.86
CA PHE A 37 6.65 1.73 -3.91
C PHE A 37 6.11 0.71 -2.91
N LEU A 38 5.18 1.14 -2.07
CA LEU A 38 4.30 0.26 -1.30
C LEU A 38 2.94 0.25 -2.01
N LEU A 39 2.43 -0.94 -2.32
CA LEU A 39 1.13 -1.09 -2.96
C LEU A 39 0.20 -1.82 -1.99
N THR A 40 -0.99 -1.28 -1.80
CA THR A 40 -2.03 -1.95 -1.02
C THR A 40 -3.16 -2.40 -1.95
N GLY A 41 -4.01 -3.27 -1.42
CA GLY A 41 -5.29 -3.60 -2.03
C GLY A 41 -6.10 -4.50 -1.11
N SER A 42 -7.42 -4.32 -1.13
CA SER A 42 -8.35 -5.19 -0.40
C SER A 42 -8.29 -6.65 -0.91
N ALA A 43 -8.31 -7.62 0.01
CA ALA A 43 -8.43 -9.05 -0.30
C ALA A 43 -9.77 -9.41 -0.96
N ASN A 44 -10.84 -8.64 -0.68
CA ASN A 44 -12.17 -8.91 -1.21
C ASN A 44 -12.44 -8.16 -2.53
N ARG A 45 -12.11 -8.83 -3.64
CA ARG A 45 -12.89 -8.90 -4.90
C ARG A 45 -12.00 -9.59 -5.93
N LEU A 46 -12.23 -10.88 -6.22
CA LEU A 46 -12.13 -11.66 -7.48
C LEU A 46 -11.24 -11.20 -8.69
N LEU A 47 -10.40 -10.17 -8.60
CA LEU A 47 -9.87 -9.35 -9.71
C LEU A 47 -8.39 -8.97 -9.50
N LEU A 48 -7.62 -9.84 -8.87
CA LEU A 48 -6.19 -9.98 -9.20
C LEU A 48 -5.93 -11.27 -10.00
N SER A 49 -6.98 -11.83 -10.60
CA SER A 49 -6.90 -13.03 -11.41
C SER A 49 -6.28 -12.71 -12.79
N GLN A 50 -5.23 -13.47 -13.13
CA GLN A 50 -4.72 -13.74 -14.49
C GLN A 50 -3.76 -12.78 -15.22
N ARG A 51 -3.10 -11.81 -14.58
CA ARG A 51 -1.94 -11.14 -15.23
C ARG A 51 -0.72 -11.09 -14.34
N GLY A 52 -0.35 -12.26 -13.83
CA GLY A 52 1.00 -12.57 -13.43
C GLY A 52 1.90 -12.68 -14.65
N ASP A 53 2.16 -11.56 -15.34
CA ASP A 53 3.38 -11.47 -16.11
C ASP A 53 4.49 -11.23 -15.09
N SER A 54 5.19 -12.32 -14.77
CA SER A 54 6.34 -12.45 -13.86
C SER A 54 6.95 -11.10 -13.45
N ARG A 55 6.49 -10.57 -12.31
CA ARG A 55 7.31 -9.66 -11.48
C ARG A 55 8.23 -10.45 -10.55
N ALA A 56 8.57 -11.67 -10.99
CA ALA A 56 9.37 -12.64 -10.28
C ALA A 56 10.69 -11.99 -9.83
N GLY A 57 10.85 -11.91 -8.50
CA GLY A 57 12.11 -11.53 -7.85
C GLY A 57 12.25 -10.11 -7.32
N ARG A 58 11.26 -9.19 -7.44
CA ARG A 58 11.41 -7.77 -7.02
C ARG A 58 10.27 -7.21 -6.19
N ARG A 59 9.48 -8.10 -5.60
CA ARG A 59 8.34 -7.77 -4.76
C ARG A 59 8.25 -8.79 -3.64
N GLU A 60 8.02 -8.27 -2.44
CA GLU A 60 7.49 -9.03 -1.33
C GLU A 60 5.98 -8.78 -1.27
N ILE A 61 5.21 -9.84 -1.03
CA ILE A 61 3.76 -9.76 -0.85
C ILE A 61 3.50 -10.11 0.60
N VAL A 62 2.94 -9.17 1.36
CA VAL A 62 2.51 -9.39 2.73
C VAL A 62 1.00 -9.45 2.73
N ALA A 63 0.43 -10.62 3.05
CA ALA A 63 -0.99 -10.76 3.29
C ALA A 63 -1.28 -10.28 4.72
N LEU A 64 -2.29 -9.43 4.87
CA LEU A 64 -2.77 -8.98 6.17
C LEU A 64 -4.07 -9.70 6.50
N GLU A 65 -4.12 -10.29 7.69
CA GLU A 65 -5.35 -10.86 8.22
C GLU A 65 -6.37 -9.76 8.57
N PRO A 66 -7.68 -10.07 8.51
CA PRO A 66 -8.71 -9.17 9.00
C PRO A 66 -8.40 -8.72 10.44
N LEU A 67 -8.59 -7.42 10.71
CA LEU A 67 -8.40 -6.89 12.04
C LEU A 67 -9.39 -7.53 13.01
N THR A 68 -8.89 -8.15 14.06
CA THR A 68 -9.69 -8.72 15.16
C THR A 68 -9.68 -7.78 16.37
N GLU A 69 -10.66 -7.93 17.25
CA GLU A 69 -10.71 -7.18 18.52
C GLU A 69 -9.45 -7.39 19.36
N ALA A 70 -8.93 -8.63 19.39
CA ALA A 70 -7.70 -8.95 20.10
C ALA A 70 -6.45 -8.28 19.50
N GLY A 71 -6.46 -8.00 18.19
CA GLY A 71 -5.36 -7.33 17.49
C GLY A 71 -5.36 -5.80 17.61
N LYS A 72 -6.37 -5.20 18.26
CA LYS A 72 -6.43 -3.75 18.44
C LYS A 72 -5.37 -3.28 19.42
N VAL A 73 -4.36 -2.57 18.91
CA VAL A 73 -3.44 -1.80 19.76
C VAL A 73 -4.21 -0.63 20.34
N ARG A 74 -4.33 -0.59 21.67
CA ARG A 74 -4.91 0.57 22.37
C ARG A 74 -3.94 1.73 22.26
N THR A 75 -4.24 2.69 21.39
CA THR A 75 -3.58 3.98 21.45
C THR A 75 -4.12 4.68 22.70
N ALA A 76 -3.27 4.88 23.71
CA ALA A 76 -3.64 5.71 24.85
C ALA A 76 -3.99 7.10 24.31
N GLY A 77 -5.28 7.44 24.34
CA GLY A 77 -5.78 8.72 23.86
C GLY A 77 -5.00 9.85 24.52
N ALA A 78 -4.53 10.79 23.69
CA ALA A 78 -3.97 12.04 24.14
C ALA A 78 -4.97 12.71 25.10
N ARG A 79 -4.67 12.68 26.40
CA ARG A 79 -5.34 13.56 27.37
C ARG A 79 -4.81 14.98 27.13
N GLY A 80 -5.51 15.75 26.33
CA GLY A 80 -5.56 17.21 26.44
C GLY A 80 -7.05 17.55 26.47
N GLY A 81 -7.61 18.26 27.43
CA GLY A 81 -7.14 19.31 28.32
C GLY A 81 -8.38 20.18 28.52
N GLY A 82 -8.68 20.60 29.74
CA GLY A 82 -10.03 21.01 30.17
C GLY A 82 -10.74 22.01 29.26
N CYS A 83 -12.02 21.74 28.98
CA CYS A 83 -12.97 22.80 28.70
C CYS A 83 -13.12 23.61 29.99
N GLY A 84 -12.65 24.86 29.98
CA GLY A 84 -13.16 25.87 30.90
C GLY A 84 -14.61 26.15 30.51
N GLU A 85 -15.49 26.04 31.49
CA GLU A 85 -16.86 26.53 31.43
C GLU A 85 -16.80 28.06 31.62
N ASP A 86 -17.39 28.80 30.67
CA ASP A 86 -17.75 30.21 30.84
C ASP A 86 -18.97 30.34 31.76
#